data_AF-A0A2S6AZ20-F1
#
_entry.id   AF-A0A2S6AZ20-F1
#
_cell.length_a   1.000
_cell.length_b   1.000
_cell.length_c   1.000
_cell.angle_alpha   90.00
_cell.angle_beta   90.00
_cell.angle_gamma   90.00
#
_symmetry.space_group_name_H-M   'P 1'
#
loop_
_entity.id
_entity.type
_entity.pdbx_description
1 polymer ?
#
loop_
_entity_poly.entity_id
_entity_poly.type
_entity_poly.pdbx_seq_one_letter_code
_entity_poly.pdbx_strand_id
1 'polypeptide(L)' 'EDFFHAAQYPKLTFVSTSVKKIDNETYKIGGNLTMRGVTKPVDLDVEYSGIVKDPYGQTKAGFEVKGKVNRKDFGVSFNA' A
#
# COMPACT_ATOMS: atom_id res chain seq x y z
N GLU A 1 -7.68 19.98 -9.60
CA GLU A 1 -8.74 18.95 -9.61
C GLU A 1 -8.29 17.66 -10.32
N ASP A 2 -7.38 17.75 -11.28
CA ASP A 2 -7.34 16.84 -12.42
C ASP A 2 -6.63 15.50 -12.22
N PHE A 3 -5.88 15.33 -11.12
CA PHE A 3 -5.21 14.07 -10.81
C PHE A 3 -5.73 13.45 -9.50
N PHE A 4 -5.12 13.72 -8.35
CA PHE A 4 -5.59 13.18 -7.06
C PHE A 4 -6.73 13.97 -6.41
N HIS A 5 -6.94 15.22 -6.84
CA HIS A 5 -7.97 16.09 -6.26
C HIS A 5 -7.89 16.20 -4.73
N ALA A 6 -6.66 16.45 -4.23
CA ALA A 6 -6.30 16.32 -2.82
C ALA A 6 -7.08 17.24 -1.87
N ALA A 7 -7.61 18.37 -2.35
CA ALA A 7 -8.47 19.24 -1.55
C ALA A 7 -9.77 18.53 -1.12
N GLN A 8 -10.37 17.73 -2.00
CA GLN A 8 -11.57 16.92 -1.71
C GLN A 8 -11.21 15.54 -1.14
N TYR A 9 -10.11 14.93 -1.59
CA TYR A 9 -9.65 13.61 -1.17
C TYR A 9 -8.25 13.69 -0.57
N PRO A 10 -8.10 14.18 0.68
CA PRO A 10 -6.80 14.47 1.28
C PRO A 10 -5.99 13.23 1.66
N LYS A 11 -6.58 12.03 1.56
CA LYS A 11 -5.97 10.78 1.98
C LYS A 11 -6.11 9.72 0.90
N LEU A 12 -5.04 8.95 0.76
CA LEU A 12 -5.05 7.61 0.18
C LEU A 12 -4.99 6.63 1.34
N THR A 13 -5.88 5.65 1.36
CA THR A 13 -5.94 4.66 2.44
C THR A 13 -5.82 3.26 1.89
N PHE A 14 -5.06 2.42 2.58
CA PHE A 14 -5.00 0.99 2.33
C PHE A 14 -5.44 0.26 3.59
N VAL A 15 -6.37 -0.68 3.45
CA VAL A 15 -6.84 -1.54 4.55
C VAL A 15 -6.59 -2.99 4.14
N SER A 16 -5.71 -3.69 4.85
CA SER A 16 -5.44 -5.09 4.57
C SER A 16 -6.67 -5.94 4.82
N THR A 17 -6.89 -6.93 3.97
CA THR A 17 -7.96 -7.93 4.09
C THR A 17 -7.39 -9.34 4.22
N SER A 18 -6.15 -9.56 3.78
CA SER A 18 -5.46 -10.83 3.96
C SER A 18 -3.94 -10.66 3.97
N VAL A 19 -3.26 -11.59 4.63
CA VAL A 19 -1.80 -11.73 4.59
C VAL A 19 -1.52 -13.21 4.32
N LYS A 20 -0.74 -13.48 3.29
CA LYS A 20 -0.32 -14.84 2.92
C LYS A 20 1.19 -14.90 2.96
N LYS A 21 1.73 -15.78 3.80
CA LYS A 21 3.16 -16.10 3.79
C LYS A 21 3.48 -16.89 2.52
N ILE A 22 4.45 -16.44 1.75
CA ILE A 22 4.92 -17.14 0.55
C ILE A 22 6.14 -17.99 0.91
N ASP A 23 7.12 -17.38 1.58
CA ASP A 23 8.24 -18.06 2.21
C ASP A 23 8.64 -17.34 3.51
N ASN A 24 9.84 -17.58 4.03
CA ASN A 24 10.28 -16.99 5.30
C ASN A 24 10.39 -15.46 5.30
N GLU A 25 10.69 -14.87 4.15
CA GLU A 25 10.97 -13.44 4.02
C GLU A 25 9.94 -12.74 3.12
N THR A 26 9.22 -13.49 2.28
CA THR A 26 8.24 -12.93 1.35
C THR A 26 6.78 -13.20 1.73
N TYR A 27 5.94 -12.19 1.55
CA TYR A 27 4.52 -12.21 1.85
C TYR A 27 3.71 -11.56 0.73
N LYS A 28 2.48 -12.03 0.54
CA LYS A 28 1.47 -11.37 -0.29
C LYS A 28 0.43 -10.75 0.63
N ILE A 29 0.25 -9.43 0.57
CA ILE A 29 -0.80 -8.72 1.31
C ILE A 29 -1.88 -8.29 0.34
N GLY A 30 -3.07 -8.88 0.49
CA GLY A 30 -4.27 -8.40 -0.19
C GLY A 30 -4.95 -7.33 0.65
N GLY A 31 -5.46 -6.29 0.01
CA GLY A 31 -6.19 -5.24 0.71
C GLY A 31 -6.95 -4.30 -0.20
N ASN A 32 -7.74 -3.44 0.42
CA ASN A 32 -8.55 -2.44 -0.25
C ASN A 32 -7.78 -1.12 -0.28
N LEU A 33 -7.41 -0.68 -1.48
CA LEU A 33 -6.84 0.64 -1.73
C LEU A 33 -7.97 1.61 -2.08
N THR A 34 -8.03 2.74 -1.38
CA THR A 34 -8.94 3.84 -1.70
C THR A 34 -8.15 5.03 -2.20
N MET A 35 -8.50 5.52 -3.38
CA MET A 35 -7.90 6.68 -4.03
C MET A 35 -9.00 7.46 -4.76
N ARG A 36 -9.05 8.79 -4.57
CA ARG A 36 -10.17 9.66 -5.03
C ARG A 36 -11.57 9.15 -4.64
N GLY A 37 -11.70 8.56 -3.45
CA GLY A 37 -12.97 7.99 -2.99
C GLY A 37 -13.39 6.66 -3.67
N VAL A 38 -12.64 6.18 -4.66
CA VAL A 38 -12.86 4.87 -5.28
C VAL A 38 -12.03 3.83 -4.55
N THR A 39 -12.67 2.73 -4.13
CA THR A 39 -12.00 1.61 -3.46
C THR A 39 -11.88 0.42 -4.39
N LYS A 40 -10.68 -0.17 -4.49
CA LYS A 40 -10.41 -1.38 -5.27
C LYS A 40 -9.54 -2.37 -4.48
N PRO A 41 -9.77 -3.68 -4.64
CA PRO A 41 -8.87 -4.69 -4.11
C PRO A 41 -7.54 -4.64 -4.88
N VAL A 42 -6.43 -4.71 -4.17
CA VAL A 42 -5.07 -4.79 -4.71
C VAL A 42 -4.26 -5.81 -3.92
N ASP A 43 -3.33 -6.48 -4.59
CA ASP A 43 -2.34 -7.33 -3.94
C ASP A 43 -0.97 -6.66 -3.99
N LEU A 44 -0.27 -6.68 -2.85
CA LEU A 44 1.06 -6.13 -2.66
C LEU A 44 2.03 -7.25 -2.31
N ASP A 45 3.21 -7.22 -2.92
CA ASP A 45 4.31 -8.09 -2.57
C ASP A 45 5.12 -7.40 -1.46
N VAL A 46 5.42 -8.14 -0.39
CA VAL A 46 6.10 -7.63 0.79
C VAL A 46 7.32 -8.49 1.10
N GLU A 47 8.46 -7.84 1.30
CA GLU A 47 9.70 -8.46 1.73
C GLU A 47 9.99 -8.01 3.17
N TYR A 48 10.23 -8.96 4.05
CA TYR A 48 10.57 -8.74 5.45
C TYR A 48 12.09 -8.68 5.60
N SER A 49 12.59 -7.53 6.03
CA SER A 49 14.04 -7.25 6.14
C SER A 49 14.60 -7.51 7.55
N GLY A 50 13.83 -8.17 8.42
CA GLY A 50 14.26 -8.50 9.78
C GLY A 50 13.79 -7.54 10.88
N ILE A 51 14.20 -7.86 12.10
CA ILE A 51 13.94 -7.07 13.31
C ILE A 51 15.25 -6.56 13.90
N VAL A 52 15.27 -5.30 14.33
CA VAL A 52 16.40 -4.68 15.01
C VAL A 52 15.94 -4.03 16.32
N LYS A 53 16.82 -3.93 17.31
CA LYS A 53 16.63 -3.02 18.45
C LYS A 53 17.34 -1.71 18.14
N ASP A 54 16.64 -0.59 18.27
CA ASP A 54 17.25 0.72 18.09
C ASP A 54 18.08 1.14 19.32
N PRO A 55 18.89 2.21 19.23
CA PRO A 55 19.72 2.69 20.35
C PRO A 55 18.93 3.10 21.61
N TYR A 56 17.62 3.28 21.50
CA TYR A 56 16.73 3.61 22.61
C TYR A 56 16.03 2.36 23.19
N GLY A 57 16.40 1.16 22.74
CA GLY A 57 15.87 -0.11 23.21
C GLY A 57 14.56 -0.55 22.55
N GLN A 58 14.06 0.17 21.53
CA GLN A 58 12.80 -0.17 20.86
C GLN A 58 13.01 -1.25 19.79
N THR A 59 12.12 -2.25 19.77
CA THR A 59 12.09 -3.26 18.71
C THR A 59 11.44 -2.70 17.45
N LYS A 60 12.12 -2.80 16.31
CA LYS A 60 11.64 -2.34 14.99
C LYS A 60 11.69 -3.49 14.00
N ALA A 61 10.70 -3.57 13.11
CA ALA A 61 10.67 -4.50 11.99
C ALA A 61 10.73 -3.72 10.67
N GLY A 62 11.57 -4.18 9.73
CA GLY A 62 11.72 -3.59 8.40
C GLY A 62 10.94 -4.36 7.36
N PHE A 63 10.27 -3.65 6.45
CA PHE A 63 9.56 -4.24 5.32
C PHE A 63 9.73 -3.39 4.07
N GLU A 64 9.90 -4.02 2.92
CA GLU A 64 9.74 -3.40 1.60
C GLU A 64 8.41 -3.83 1.00
N VAL A 65 7.64 -2.89 0.46
CA VAL A 65 6.32 -3.16 -0.13
C VAL A 65 6.32 -2.71 -1.59
N LYS A 66 6.02 -3.65 -2.49
CA LYS A 66 5.94 -3.43 -3.95
C LYS A 66 4.55 -3.75 -4.46
N GLY A 67 4.11 -2.99 -5.45
CA GLY A 67 2.82 -3.20 -6.07
C GLY A 67 2.65 -2.35 -7.32
N LYS A 68 1.73 -2.76 -8.18
CA LYS A 68 1.35 -2.01 -9.38
C LYS A 68 -0.16 -1.90 -9.45
N VAL A 69 -0.64 -0.68 -9.65
CA VAL A 69 -2.07 -0.38 -9.80
C VAL A 69 -2.28 0.40 -11.09
N ASN A 70 -3.46 0.24 -11.68
CA ASN A 70 -3.87 1.06 -12.81
C ASN A 70 -4.63 2.28 -12.31
N ARG A 71 -4.02 3.46 -12.44
CA ARG A 71 -4.61 4.74 -12.00
C ARG A 71 -6.00 5.01 -12.61
N LYS A 72 -6.29 4.48 -13.81
CA LYS A 72 -7.59 4.67 -14.47
C LYS A 72 -8.73 3.99 -13.69
N ASP A 73 -8.44 2.91 -12.97
CA ASP A 73 -9.43 2.20 -12.15
C ASP A 73 -9.93 3.04 -10.96
N PHE A 74 -9.20 4.10 -10.63
CA PHE A 74 -9.50 5.07 -9.58
C PHE A 74 -9.95 6.43 -10.14
N GLY A 75 -10.26 6.51 -11.44
CA GLY A 75 -10.67 7.75 -12.08
C GLY A 75 -9.56 8.80 -12.17
N VAL A 76 -8.29 8.41 -12.08
CA VAL A 76 -7.15 9.31 -12.22
C VAL A 76 -6.71 9.30 -13.69
N SER A 77 -7.30 10.18 -14.51
CA SER A 77 -6.89 10.42 -15.90
C SER A 77 -5.91 11.61 -15.98
N PHE A 78 -5.15 11.68 -17.07
CA PHE A 78 -4.57 12.96 -17.47
C PHE A 78 -5.58 13.53 -18.46
N ASN A 79 -6.15 14.69 -18.16
CA ASN A 79 -6.71 15.51 -19.22
C ASN A 79 -5.51 16.25 -19.82
N ALA A 80 -5.24 15.99 -21.10
CA ALA A 80 -4.37 16.82 -21.93
C ALA A 80 -5.25 17.79 -22.72
#